data_AF-A0A933N5W9-F1
#
_entry.id   AF-A0A933N5W9-F1
#
_cell.length_a   1.000
_cell.length_b   1.000
_cell.length_c   1.000
_cell.angle_alpha   90.00
_cell.angle_beta   90.00
_cell.angle_gamma   90.00
#
_symmetry.space_group_name_H-M   'P 1'
#
loop_
_entity.id
_entity.type
_entity.pdbx_description
1 polymer ?
#
loop_
_entity_poly.entity_id
_entity_poly.type
_entity_poly.pdbx_seq_one_letter_code
_entity_poly.pdbx_strand_id
1 'polypeptide(L)'
;MTRTKTTLPAALPLLLALFPGFLGACKQDEPPPVKITPCQLNVAPQRLELALGESRPVSLQVESTGACSLTRLELDPDVFSLEAPSLPFEIPGSSTFDLPVTFAPKRALPPGPAVRQLSVYVESEVLPRIVTIEGAAQALGCVTSELRRVDFGTVRLGATSASLVALRNGCEGAATISKASLFPESSSFRLTGPELPLTIESDGEAHLALGFTASEPGGAFGRLELELTNDREASLTIDLTGDVEAGFVWVAPDRLVFEAVPFRSTGGPSVCGSEIRSVVVSNPGTIRARVSSLQSSSAEFRVVGAARSDGSALDTSRAFELAPGEFVAASLELRPTSAREHVGSLVIVDELGSSTVELIGGHTDDRPTSESFDLSGKKADVVLLVRGGSEMEAAKSKLLAFGAKLLDELDSRGVDARVSVVESDEGADASLRDCGALPSIIRNDRDTSLYRKQALECLLSIPFGSQARSMVMLRALEVVSHDYGPELLRPDARLIVAAVGGIDDQSPVPEDLGDRLNRLAGRHLDRGTTFFAITGASDSPCPPGPRMAEVTRVTGGATFELCAPDWSAHAEAIAARAAETPTGVLLAAPAEVGTIAVSVAGQPVDPIAYTYVEDRRAITFATSPAGVFSVDYTPACR
;
A
#
# COMPACT_ATOMS: atom_id res chain seq x y z
N MET A 1 21.30 -0.72 -56.05
CA MET A 1 22.53 -0.95 -56.84
C MET A 1 23.16 -2.21 -56.26
N THR A 2 23.34 -3.36 -56.93
CA THR A 2 23.58 -3.73 -58.34
C THR A 2 23.04 -5.17 -58.54
N ARG A 3 22.02 -5.43 -59.40
CA ARG A 3 22.09 -6.02 -60.77
C ARG A 3 23.24 -7.03 -60.96
N THR A 4 23.01 -8.30 -61.34
CA THR A 4 22.55 -8.85 -62.65
C THR A 4 22.28 -10.36 -62.49
N LYS A 5 21.21 -11.00 -63.00
CA LYS A 5 20.79 -11.36 -64.40
C LYS A 5 21.75 -12.27 -65.19
N THR A 6 21.33 -13.52 -65.45
CA THR A 6 21.61 -14.34 -66.66
C THR A 6 20.64 -15.54 -66.68
N THR A 7 19.49 -15.59 -67.37
CA THR A 7 19.17 -15.85 -68.81
C THR A 7 19.67 -17.18 -69.42
N LEU A 8 18.68 -18.05 -69.75
CA LEU A 8 18.56 -19.02 -70.88
C LEU A 8 19.13 -18.47 -72.22
N PRO A 9 19.36 -19.23 -73.33
CA PRO A 9 18.42 -20.23 -73.93
C PRO A 9 19.01 -21.34 -74.88
N ALA A 10 18.08 -22.10 -75.50
CA ALA A 10 18.08 -22.69 -76.87
C ALA A 10 19.12 -23.80 -77.21
N ALA A 11 18.88 -24.79 -78.09
CA ALA A 11 18.07 -24.81 -79.30
C ALA A 11 17.70 -26.26 -79.74
N LEU A 12 16.62 -26.34 -80.52
CA LEU A 12 16.24 -27.42 -81.43
C LEU A 12 17.29 -27.60 -82.56
N PRO A 13 17.36 -28.76 -83.26
CA PRO A 13 16.70 -28.76 -84.57
C PRO A 13 16.10 -30.09 -85.07
N LEU A 14 15.13 -29.87 -85.96
CA LEU A 14 14.59 -30.63 -87.09
C LEU A 14 15.59 -31.53 -87.86
N LEU A 15 15.20 -32.75 -88.27
CA LEU A 15 14.99 -33.13 -89.70
C LEU A 15 14.51 -34.58 -89.91
N LEU A 16 13.63 -34.71 -90.91
CA LEU A 16 13.15 -35.92 -91.62
C LEU A 16 14.28 -36.82 -92.18
N ALA A 17 14.05 -38.14 -92.24
CA ALA A 17 13.73 -38.88 -93.49
C ALA A 17 13.84 -40.43 -93.41
N LEU A 18 12.82 -41.10 -93.97
CA LEU A 18 12.82 -42.34 -94.78
C LEU A 18 13.19 -43.73 -94.19
N PHE A 19 12.15 -44.57 -93.97
CA PHE A 19 11.83 -45.86 -94.65
C PHE A 19 10.93 -46.73 -93.73
N PRO A 20 9.90 -47.39 -94.27
CA PRO A 20 10.01 -48.85 -94.32
C PRO A 20 9.42 -49.47 -95.61
N GLY A 21 9.97 -50.62 -95.97
CA GLY A 21 9.37 -51.53 -96.94
C GLY A 21 9.75 -52.98 -96.63
N PHE A 22 8.75 -53.86 -96.66
CA PHE A 22 8.76 -55.33 -96.65
C PHE A 22 8.75 -56.10 -95.30
N LEU A 23 7.51 -56.27 -94.81
CA LEU A 23 6.77 -57.53 -94.56
C LEU A 23 7.54 -58.79 -94.09
N GLY A 24 7.14 -59.31 -92.93
CA GLY A 24 7.30 -60.72 -92.53
C GLY A 24 6.60 -60.99 -91.19
N ALA A 25 5.52 -61.76 -91.23
CA ALA A 25 4.60 -62.00 -90.12
C ALA A 25 5.17 -62.92 -89.02
N CYS A 26 4.91 -62.57 -87.75
CA CYS A 26 4.82 -63.50 -86.62
C CYS A 26 3.72 -63.01 -85.66
N LYS A 27 2.74 -63.87 -85.39
CA LYS A 27 1.72 -63.73 -84.34
C LYS A 27 2.38 -63.42 -82.99
N GLN A 28 1.89 -62.41 -82.28
CA GLN A 28 2.07 -62.27 -80.83
C GLN A 28 0.71 -62.42 -80.17
N ASP A 29 0.63 -63.39 -79.27
CA ASP A 29 -0.49 -63.61 -78.36
C ASP A 29 -0.77 -62.35 -77.54
N GLU A 30 -2.06 -62.00 -77.43
CA GLU A 30 -2.54 -61.07 -76.41
C GLU A 30 -2.22 -61.64 -75.02
N PRO A 31 -1.49 -60.92 -74.15
CA PRO A 31 -1.39 -61.32 -72.75
C PRO A 31 -2.78 -61.28 -72.12
N PRO A 32 -3.16 -62.29 -71.30
CA PRO A 32 -4.47 -62.34 -70.68
C PRO A 32 -4.71 -61.08 -69.82
N PRO A 33 -5.96 -60.59 -69.71
CA PRO A 33 -6.26 -59.44 -68.87
C PRO A 33 -5.83 -59.76 -67.43
N VAL A 34 -4.91 -58.96 -66.90
CA VAL A 34 -4.55 -58.99 -65.48
C VAL A 34 -5.83 -58.69 -64.70
N LYS A 35 -6.41 -59.72 -64.07
CA LYS A 35 -7.43 -59.53 -63.04
C LYS A 35 -6.77 -58.79 -61.89
N ILE A 36 -6.86 -57.46 -61.87
CA ILE A 36 -6.57 -56.67 -60.69
C ILE A 36 -7.61 -57.10 -59.65
N THR A 37 -7.16 -57.91 -58.70
CA THR A 37 -8.01 -58.24 -57.55
C THR A 37 -8.08 -56.95 -56.73
N PRO A 38 -9.27 -56.34 -56.56
CA PRO A 38 -9.38 -55.11 -55.79
C PRO A 38 -8.86 -55.36 -54.37
N CYS A 39 -8.09 -54.42 -53.85
CA CYS A 39 -7.61 -54.47 -52.47
C CYS A 39 -8.82 -54.60 -51.53
N GLN A 40 -8.78 -55.59 -50.65
CA GLN A 40 -9.76 -55.79 -49.58
C GLN A 40 -9.06 -55.56 -48.24
N LEU A 41 -9.07 -54.31 -47.78
CA LEU A 41 -8.49 -53.93 -46.49
C LEU A 41 -9.56 -53.98 -45.39
N ASN A 42 -9.29 -54.79 -44.37
CA ASN A 42 -10.01 -54.84 -43.11
C ASN A 42 -9.19 -54.15 -42.01
N VAL A 43 -9.86 -53.45 -41.09
CA VAL A 43 -9.23 -52.70 -40.01
C VAL A 43 -9.82 -53.13 -38.68
N ALA A 44 -8.97 -53.54 -37.75
CA ALA A 44 -9.38 -54.02 -36.43
C ALA A 44 -8.46 -53.47 -35.32
N PRO A 45 -9.00 -53.11 -34.14
CA PRO A 45 -10.42 -53.01 -33.83
C PRO A 45 -11.07 -51.76 -34.49
N GLN A 46 -12.40 -51.70 -34.54
CA GLN A 46 -13.16 -50.51 -35.00
C GLN A 46 -13.20 -49.39 -33.94
N ARG A 47 -12.93 -49.74 -32.68
CA ARG A 47 -12.76 -48.83 -31.54
C ARG A 47 -11.53 -49.25 -30.74
N LEU A 48 -10.61 -48.33 -30.48
CA LEU A 48 -9.41 -48.54 -29.69
C LEU A 48 -9.43 -47.59 -28.48
N GLU A 49 -9.41 -48.18 -27.28
CA GLU A 49 -9.37 -47.45 -26.01
C GLU A 49 -7.94 -47.50 -25.43
N LEU A 50 -7.45 -46.34 -25.00
CA LEU A 50 -6.08 -46.12 -24.54
C LEU A 50 -6.08 -45.34 -23.20
N ALA A 51 -5.27 -45.80 -22.24
CA ALA A 51 -4.90 -45.04 -21.05
C ALA A 51 -3.78 -44.01 -21.38
N LEU A 52 -3.58 -43.02 -20.49
CA LEU A 52 -2.56 -41.99 -20.70
C LEU A 52 -1.16 -42.61 -20.83
N GLY A 53 -0.47 -42.33 -21.94
CA GLY A 53 0.83 -42.89 -22.28
C GLY A 53 0.81 -44.32 -22.83
N GLU A 54 -0.36 -44.97 -22.91
CA GLU A 54 -0.51 -46.32 -23.47
C GLU A 54 -0.37 -46.29 -24.99
N SER A 55 0.29 -47.32 -25.55
CA SER A 55 0.41 -47.56 -26.99
C SER A 55 -0.16 -48.92 -27.36
N ARG A 56 -1.11 -48.94 -28.32
CA ARG A 56 -1.71 -50.18 -28.84
C ARG A 56 -1.86 -50.10 -30.36
N PRO A 57 -1.72 -51.22 -31.09
CA PRO A 57 -1.81 -51.22 -32.54
C PRO A 57 -3.26 -51.21 -33.06
N VAL A 58 -3.45 -50.56 -34.20
CA VAL A 58 -4.57 -50.79 -35.12
C VAL A 58 -4.06 -51.72 -36.22
N SER A 59 -4.64 -52.91 -36.34
CA SER A 59 -4.25 -53.91 -37.32
C SER A 59 -4.94 -53.67 -38.66
N LEU A 60 -4.13 -53.51 -39.71
CA LEU A 60 -4.53 -53.34 -41.11
C LEU A 60 -4.32 -54.69 -41.83
N GLN A 61 -5.40 -55.45 -42.04
CA GLN A 61 -5.34 -56.79 -42.62
C GLN A 61 -5.81 -56.79 -44.08
N VAL A 62 -4.96 -57.29 -44.98
CA VAL A 62 -5.29 -57.41 -46.41
C VAL A 62 -5.82 -58.82 -46.67
N GLU A 63 -7.11 -58.92 -46.97
CA GLU A 63 -7.80 -60.20 -47.23
C GLU A 63 -7.67 -60.64 -48.69
N SER A 64 -7.37 -59.71 -49.60
CA SER A 64 -7.09 -59.99 -51.00
C SER A 64 -5.69 -60.60 -51.20
N THR A 65 -5.50 -61.34 -52.30
CA THR A 65 -4.18 -61.80 -52.73
C THR A 65 -3.33 -60.69 -53.36
N GLY A 66 -3.96 -59.59 -53.79
CA GLY A 66 -3.28 -58.36 -54.24
C GLY A 66 -2.91 -57.46 -53.05
N ALA A 67 -1.84 -56.68 -53.21
CA ALA A 67 -1.38 -55.72 -52.20
C ALA A 67 -2.32 -54.50 -52.10
N CYS A 68 -2.31 -53.84 -50.94
CA CYS A 68 -3.04 -52.60 -50.67
C CYS A 68 -2.05 -51.43 -50.50
N SER A 69 -2.22 -50.37 -51.29
CA SER A 69 -1.39 -49.16 -51.23
C SER A 69 -2.04 -48.12 -50.30
N LEU A 70 -1.46 -47.94 -49.10
CA LEU A 70 -1.84 -46.87 -48.17
C LEU A 70 -1.31 -45.53 -48.67
N THR A 71 -2.17 -44.54 -48.84
CA THR A 71 -1.79 -43.23 -49.40
C THR A 71 -1.85 -42.10 -48.39
N ARG A 72 -2.64 -42.25 -47.32
CA ARG A 72 -2.76 -41.25 -46.26
C ARG A 72 -3.26 -41.86 -44.94
N LEU A 73 -2.75 -41.33 -43.84
CA LEU A 73 -3.23 -41.58 -42.48
C LEU A 73 -3.51 -40.23 -41.82
N GLU A 74 -4.70 -40.06 -41.22
CA GLU A 74 -5.08 -38.83 -40.52
C GLU A 74 -5.58 -39.15 -39.11
N LEU A 75 -4.95 -38.56 -38.10
CA LEU A 75 -5.36 -38.57 -36.69
C LEU A 75 -4.92 -37.25 -36.05
N ASP A 76 -5.67 -36.75 -35.06
CA ASP A 76 -5.36 -35.51 -34.33
C ASP A 76 -4.02 -35.65 -33.56
N PRO A 77 -2.93 -35.01 -34.04
CA PRO A 77 -1.59 -35.19 -33.49
C PRO A 77 -1.37 -34.43 -32.17
N ASP A 78 -2.34 -33.63 -31.71
CA ASP A 78 -2.26 -32.93 -30.43
C ASP A 78 -2.77 -33.78 -29.26
N VAL A 79 -3.48 -34.87 -29.57
CA VAL A 79 -4.08 -35.78 -28.59
C VAL A 79 -3.48 -37.19 -28.69
N PHE A 80 -3.22 -37.69 -29.89
CA PHE A 80 -2.67 -39.02 -30.14
C PHE A 80 -1.45 -38.96 -31.07
N SER A 81 -0.48 -39.86 -30.90
CA SER A 81 0.64 -40.01 -31.82
C SER A 81 0.57 -41.33 -32.58
N LEU A 82 0.90 -41.29 -33.87
CA LEU A 82 1.00 -42.47 -34.75
C LEU A 82 2.45 -42.76 -35.08
N GLU A 83 2.86 -44.02 -34.96
CA GLU A 83 4.12 -44.51 -35.54
C GLU A 83 3.87 -44.96 -37.00
N ALA A 84 3.62 -43.97 -37.87
CA ALA A 84 3.25 -44.23 -39.26
C ALA A 84 4.45 -44.60 -40.16
N PRO A 85 4.28 -45.53 -41.12
CA PRO A 85 5.28 -45.78 -42.15
C PRO A 85 5.37 -44.60 -43.14
N SER A 86 6.45 -44.52 -43.92
CA SER A 86 6.55 -43.57 -45.04
C SER A 86 5.50 -43.90 -46.11
N LEU A 87 4.64 -42.93 -46.45
CA LEU A 87 3.58 -43.11 -47.45
C LEU A 87 4.02 -42.61 -48.84
N PRO A 88 3.60 -43.26 -49.95
CA PRO A 88 2.71 -44.43 -49.99
C PRO A 88 3.38 -45.72 -49.48
N PHE A 89 2.61 -46.57 -48.79
CA PHE A 89 3.11 -47.81 -48.18
C PHE A 89 2.30 -49.01 -48.68
N GLU A 90 2.95 -50.03 -49.22
CA GLU A 90 2.30 -51.26 -49.70
C GLU A 90 2.23 -52.32 -48.60
N ILE A 91 1.01 -52.75 -48.28
CA ILE A 91 0.77 -53.95 -47.45
C ILE A 91 0.60 -55.14 -48.40
N PRO A 92 1.47 -56.18 -48.32
CA PRO A 92 1.34 -57.36 -49.17
C PRO A 92 -0.01 -58.06 -49.05
N GLY A 93 -0.45 -58.72 -50.12
CA GLY A 93 -1.66 -59.54 -50.09
C GLY A 93 -1.59 -60.64 -49.03
N SER A 94 -2.72 -60.93 -48.39
CA SER A 94 -2.83 -61.93 -47.32
C SER A 94 -1.90 -61.68 -46.12
N SER A 95 -1.55 -60.41 -45.86
CA SER A 95 -0.70 -60.00 -44.72
C SER A 95 -1.40 -59.01 -43.79
N THR A 96 -0.78 -58.72 -42.65
CA THR A 96 -1.26 -57.76 -41.65
C THR A 96 -0.14 -56.78 -41.31
N PHE A 97 -0.49 -55.50 -41.20
CA PHE A 97 0.39 -54.45 -40.70
C PHE A 97 -0.22 -53.81 -39.44
N ASP A 98 0.53 -53.82 -38.35
CA ASP A 98 0.12 -53.21 -37.09
C ASP A 98 0.61 -51.76 -37.03
N LEU A 99 -0.32 -50.81 -36.93
CA LEU A 99 -0.04 -49.38 -36.81
C LEU A 99 -0.16 -48.95 -35.33
N PRO A 100 0.95 -48.69 -34.61
CA PRO A 100 0.91 -48.28 -33.21
C PRO A 100 0.27 -46.90 -33.04
N VAL A 101 -0.67 -46.80 -32.11
CA VAL A 101 -1.34 -45.56 -31.71
C VAL A 101 -1.10 -45.34 -30.22
N THR A 102 -0.55 -44.18 -29.86
CA THR A 102 -0.27 -43.81 -28.46
C THR A 102 -1.14 -42.63 -28.04
N PHE A 103 -1.72 -42.68 -26.84
CA PHE A 103 -2.45 -41.56 -26.26
C PHE A 103 -1.50 -40.67 -25.44
N ALA A 104 -1.11 -39.53 -26.01
CA ALA A 104 -0.11 -38.62 -25.44
C ALA A 104 -0.50 -37.16 -25.72
N PRO A 105 -1.51 -36.62 -25.00
CA PRO A 105 -1.99 -35.27 -25.24
C PRO A 105 -0.93 -34.23 -24.92
N LYS A 106 -0.73 -33.25 -25.80
CA LYS A 106 0.26 -32.18 -25.62
C LYS A 106 -0.20 -31.06 -24.68
N ARG A 107 -1.46 -31.09 -24.23
CA ARG A 107 -2.10 -30.10 -23.35
C ARG A 107 -3.15 -30.79 -22.48
N ALA A 108 -3.54 -30.16 -21.36
CA ALA A 108 -4.64 -30.63 -20.53
C ALA A 108 -5.94 -30.73 -21.34
N LEU A 109 -6.64 -31.85 -21.18
CA LEU A 109 -7.92 -32.11 -21.86
C LEU A 109 -9.10 -31.66 -20.99
N PRO A 110 -10.22 -31.25 -21.60
CA PRO A 110 -11.48 -31.09 -20.88
C PRO A 110 -11.91 -32.39 -20.18
N PRO A 111 -12.77 -32.32 -19.13
CA PRO A 111 -13.31 -33.52 -18.49
C PRO A 111 -14.06 -34.43 -19.47
N GLY A 112 -13.80 -35.74 -19.40
CA GLY A 112 -14.42 -36.76 -20.25
C GLY A 112 -13.47 -37.36 -21.30
N PRO A 113 -13.80 -38.53 -21.89
CA PRO A 113 -12.90 -39.22 -22.81
C PRO A 113 -12.60 -38.39 -24.06
N ALA A 114 -11.33 -38.37 -24.47
CA ALA A 114 -10.92 -37.74 -25.72
C ALA A 114 -11.17 -38.71 -26.89
N VAL A 115 -12.25 -38.50 -27.62
CA VAL A 115 -12.63 -39.32 -28.78
C VAL A 115 -12.17 -38.66 -30.08
N ARG A 116 -11.45 -39.40 -30.93
CA ARG A 116 -10.99 -38.99 -32.27
C ARG A 116 -11.18 -40.10 -33.29
N GLN A 117 -11.07 -39.78 -34.57
CA GLN A 117 -11.14 -40.74 -35.67
C GLN A 117 -9.77 -40.84 -36.34
N LEU A 118 -9.28 -42.07 -36.49
CA LEU A 118 -8.18 -42.40 -37.39
C LEU A 118 -8.78 -42.73 -38.76
N SER A 119 -8.44 -41.95 -39.78
CA SER A 119 -8.84 -42.18 -41.17
C SER A 119 -7.69 -42.81 -41.95
N VAL A 120 -7.92 -44.00 -42.51
CA VAL A 120 -6.96 -44.76 -43.32
C VAL A 120 -7.39 -44.74 -44.78
N TYR A 121 -6.59 -44.11 -45.64
CA TYR A 121 -6.86 -43.97 -47.07
C TYR A 121 -6.07 -44.99 -47.88
N VAL A 122 -6.77 -45.67 -48.79
CA VAL A 122 -6.21 -46.68 -49.70
C VAL A 122 -6.44 -46.23 -51.13
N GLU A 123 -5.44 -46.38 -52.00
CA GLU A 123 -5.48 -45.91 -53.40
C GLU A 123 -6.68 -46.44 -54.20
N SER A 124 -7.07 -47.69 -53.97
CA SER A 124 -8.17 -48.34 -54.70
C SER A 124 -9.57 -47.98 -54.19
N GLU A 125 -9.67 -47.13 -53.16
CA GLU A 125 -10.94 -46.84 -52.47
C GLU A 125 -11.23 -45.34 -52.38
N VAL A 126 -12.50 -44.97 -52.55
CA VAL A 126 -12.94 -43.57 -52.50
C VAL A 126 -13.15 -43.10 -51.05
N LEU A 127 -13.55 -43.99 -50.16
CA LEU A 127 -13.85 -43.68 -48.75
C LEU A 127 -12.78 -44.26 -47.83
N PRO A 128 -12.29 -43.50 -46.82
CA PRO A 128 -11.34 -44.01 -45.87
C PRO A 128 -11.97 -45.07 -44.95
N ARG A 129 -11.15 -45.97 -44.41
CA ARG A 129 -11.52 -46.79 -43.27
C ARG A 129 -11.38 -45.95 -42.00
N ILE A 130 -12.39 -45.98 -41.13
CA ILE A 130 -12.43 -45.16 -39.92
C ILE A 130 -12.27 -46.08 -38.70
N VAL A 131 -11.38 -45.70 -37.79
CA VAL A 131 -11.27 -46.30 -36.46
C VAL A 131 -11.52 -45.22 -35.42
N THR A 132 -12.39 -45.50 -34.45
CA THR A 132 -12.61 -44.61 -33.30
C THR A 132 -11.49 -44.82 -32.29
N ILE A 133 -10.71 -43.79 -31.98
CA ILE A 133 -9.67 -43.80 -30.96
C ILE A 133 -10.16 -43.01 -29.75
N GLU A 134 -10.09 -43.60 -28.57
CA GLU A 134 -10.54 -43.01 -27.32
C GLU A 134 -9.43 -43.02 -26.28
N GLY A 135 -9.08 -41.85 -25.77
CA GLY A 135 -8.13 -41.66 -24.68
C GLY A 135 -8.88 -41.36 -23.39
N ALA A 136 -8.66 -42.15 -22.34
CA ALA A 136 -9.24 -41.87 -21.02
C ALA A 136 -8.63 -40.58 -20.45
N ALA A 137 -9.40 -39.49 -20.36
CA ALA A 137 -8.90 -38.25 -19.77
C ALA A 137 -8.54 -38.46 -18.29
N GLN A 138 -7.48 -37.79 -17.83
CA GLN A 138 -7.12 -37.77 -16.42
C GLN A 138 -8.25 -37.13 -15.61
N ALA A 139 -8.76 -37.84 -14.62
CA ALA A 139 -9.69 -37.25 -13.67
C ALA A 139 -8.93 -36.16 -12.88
N LEU A 140 -9.48 -34.94 -12.90
CA LEU A 140 -9.00 -33.82 -12.09
C LEU A 140 -9.67 -33.85 -10.72
N GLY A 141 -8.95 -33.41 -9.69
CA GLY A 141 -9.54 -33.10 -8.39
C GLY A 141 -10.38 -31.82 -8.41
N CYS A 142 -11.12 -31.61 -7.33
CA CYS A 142 -11.78 -30.34 -7.05
C CYS A 142 -11.72 -30.06 -5.54
N VAL A 143 -10.57 -29.60 -5.09
CA VAL A 143 -10.29 -29.26 -3.69
C VAL A 143 -11.05 -28.01 -3.30
N THR A 144 -11.80 -28.13 -2.22
CA THR A 144 -12.54 -27.03 -1.59
C THR A 144 -12.13 -26.92 -0.12
N SER A 145 -12.32 -25.74 0.47
CA SER A 145 -12.12 -25.52 1.91
C SER A 145 -13.46 -25.19 2.53
N GLU A 146 -13.74 -25.74 3.70
CA GLU A 146 -14.93 -25.39 4.48
C GLU A 146 -14.88 -23.94 4.98
N LEU A 147 -13.68 -23.43 5.22
CA LEU A 147 -13.45 -22.06 5.68
C LEU A 147 -12.75 -21.25 4.58
N ARG A 148 -13.40 -20.16 4.16
CA ARG A 148 -12.78 -19.13 3.32
C ARG A 148 -12.08 -18.04 4.15
N ARG A 149 -12.34 -18.04 5.46
CA ARG A 149 -11.72 -17.15 6.44
C ARG A 149 -11.44 -17.91 7.74
N VAL A 150 -10.28 -17.67 8.32
CA VAL A 150 -9.89 -18.15 9.64
C VAL A 150 -9.70 -16.94 10.55
N ASP A 151 -10.49 -16.90 11.61
CA ASP A 151 -10.35 -15.91 12.67
C ASP A 151 -9.75 -16.59 13.90
N PHE A 152 -8.55 -16.18 14.29
CA PHE A 152 -7.87 -16.66 15.49
C PHE A 152 -8.40 -16.00 16.76
N GLY A 153 -9.30 -15.03 16.63
CA GLY A 153 -9.86 -14.25 17.71
C GLY A 153 -8.80 -13.41 18.41
N THR A 154 -9.09 -13.05 19.67
CA THR A 154 -8.22 -12.23 20.51
C THR A 154 -7.20 -13.08 21.26
N VAL A 155 -5.91 -12.84 21.02
CA VAL A 155 -4.78 -13.62 21.55
C VAL A 155 -3.84 -12.69 22.31
N ARG A 156 -3.43 -13.06 23.53
CA ARG A 156 -2.51 -12.22 24.33
C ARG A 156 -1.18 -11.97 23.64
N LEU A 157 -0.64 -10.77 23.80
CA LEU A 157 0.70 -10.41 23.32
C LEU A 157 1.72 -11.45 23.82
N GLY A 158 2.52 -11.98 22.89
CA GLY A 158 3.49 -13.05 23.10
C GLY A 158 2.90 -14.48 23.07
N ALA A 159 1.58 -14.65 23.02
CA ALA A 159 0.95 -15.96 22.95
C ALA A 159 0.67 -16.40 21.50
N THR A 160 0.36 -17.69 21.34
CA THR A 160 0.05 -18.31 20.05
C THR A 160 -1.32 -18.96 20.09
N SER A 161 -2.09 -18.84 19.02
CA SER A 161 -3.33 -19.56 18.74
C SER A 161 -3.16 -20.42 17.49
N ALA A 162 -3.92 -21.51 17.41
CA ALA A 162 -3.87 -22.44 16.28
C ALA A 162 -5.29 -22.72 15.77
N SER A 163 -5.40 -22.91 14.46
CA SER A 163 -6.64 -23.27 13.78
C SER A 163 -6.38 -24.39 12.77
N LEU A 164 -7.39 -25.22 12.57
CA LEU A 164 -7.35 -26.36 11.66
C LEU A 164 -8.38 -26.14 10.55
N VAL A 165 -7.93 -26.10 9.31
CA VAL A 165 -8.79 -25.92 8.13
C VAL A 165 -8.94 -27.25 7.39
N ALA A 166 -10.17 -27.75 7.28
CA ALA A 166 -10.47 -28.94 6.48
C ALA A 166 -10.54 -28.59 4.98
N LEU A 167 -9.81 -29.37 4.19
CA LEU A 167 -9.82 -29.36 2.74
C LEU A 167 -10.41 -30.68 2.24
N ARG A 168 -11.37 -30.60 1.32
CA ARG A 168 -12.05 -31.77 0.77
C ARG A 168 -11.95 -31.79 -0.74
N ASN A 169 -11.49 -32.90 -1.30
CA ASN A 169 -11.54 -33.16 -2.73
C ASN A 169 -12.85 -33.85 -3.07
N GLY A 170 -13.75 -33.18 -3.79
CA GLY A 170 -15.08 -33.71 -4.11
C GLY A 170 -15.16 -34.45 -5.46
N CYS A 171 -14.03 -34.74 -6.08
CA CYS A 171 -13.96 -35.28 -7.45
C CYS A 171 -13.18 -36.59 -7.49
N GLU A 172 -13.36 -37.33 -8.60
CA GLU A 172 -12.78 -38.65 -8.83
C GLU A 172 -11.25 -38.63 -9.09
N GLY A 173 -10.68 -37.46 -9.36
CA GLY A 173 -9.25 -37.27 -9.54
C GLY A 173 -8.54 -36.85 -8.25
N ALA A 174 -7.34 -37.36 -7.99
CA ALA A 174 -6.50 -36.83 -6.91
C ALA A 174 -5.94 -35.45 -7.27
N ALA A 175 -5.85 -34.54 -6.30
CA ALA A 175 -5.26 -33.21 -6.48
C ALA A 175 -4.11 -33.01 -5.51
N THR A 176 -3.09 -32.25 -5.91
CA THR A 176 -1.92 -31.98 -5.09
C THR A 176 -1.78 -30.49 -4.83
N ILE A 177 -1.71 -30.11 -3.56
CA ILE A 177 -1.27 -28.79 -3.12
C ILE A 177 0.25 -28.74 -3.26
N SER A 178 0.75 -28.02 -4.26
CA SER A 178 2.18 -27.96 -4.56
C SER A 178 2.92 -26.94 -3.71
N LYS A 179 2.23 -25.87 -3.28
CA LYS A 179 2.84 -24.77 -2.53
C LYS A 179 1.78 -24.01 -1.73
N ALA A 180 2.23 -23.40 -0.63
CA ALA A 180 1.46 -22.44 0.15
C ALA A 180 2.29 -21.18 0.36
N SER A 181 1.66 -20.02 0.19
CA SER A 181 2.27 -18.70 0.36
C SER A 181 1.40 -17.81 1.23
N LEU A 182 2.01 -17.01 2.10
CA LEU A 182 1.32 -16.06 2.97
C LEU A 182 1.53 -14.64 2.44
N PHE A 183 0.45 -13.87 2.33
CA PHE A 183 0.45 -12.49 1.84
C PHE A 183 -0.31 -11.54 2.80
N PRO A 184 0.28 -10.40 3.19
CA PRO A 184 1.70 -10.09 3.09
C PRO A 184 2.55 -11.13 3.84
N GLU A 185 3.86 -11.19 3.54
CA GLU A 185 4.78 -11.98 4.37
C GLU A 185 4.79 -11.40 5.79
N SER A 186 4.01 -12.01 6.67
CA SER A 186 3.85 -11.61 8.07
C SER A 186 4.48 -12.66 8.97
N SER A 187 5.24 -12.22 9.97
CA SER A 187 5.78 -13.11 11.01
C SER A 187 4.70 -13.61 11.99
N SER A 188 3.49 -13.03 11.94
CA SER A 188 2.39 -13.36 12.85
C SER A 188 1.64 -14.62 12.42
N PHE A 189 1.50 -14.89 11.13
CA PHE A 189 0.81 -16.08 10.62
C PHE A 189 1.80 -17.12 10.10
N ARG A 190 1.50 -18.41 10.34
CA ARG A 190 2.39 -19.52 9.97
C ARG A 190 1.58 -20.72 9.51
N LEU A 191 1.98 -21.35 8.42
CA LEU A 191 1.56 -22.72 8.12
C LEU A 191 2.42 -23.67 8.96
N THR A 192 1.80 -24.35 9.91
CA THR A 192 2.49 -25.27 10.84
C THR A 192 2.45 -26.72 10.39
N GLY A 193 1.62 -27.04 9.40
CA GLY A 193 1.60 -28.33 8.74
C GLY A 193 0.31 -28.55 7.94
N PRO A 194 0.19 -29.70 7.25
CA PRO A 194 1.24 -30.67 6.95
C PRO A 194 2.33 -30.10 6.03
N GLU A 195 3.42 -30.84 5.84
CA GLU A 195 4.44 -30.50 4.86
C GLU A 195 3.90 -30.60 3.43
N LEU A 196 4.41 -29.75 2.54
CA LEU A 196 4.04 -29.72 1.13
C LEU A 196 5.19 -30.31 0.27
N PRO A 197 4.88 -30.96 -0.86
CA PRO A 197 3.55 -31.08 -1.48
C PRO A 197 2.62 -32.10 -0.79
N LEU A 198 1.32 -31.80 -0.76
CA LEU A 198 0.29 -32.66 -0.16
C LEU A 198 -0.73 -33.12 -1.21
N THR A 199 -0.89 -34.42 -1.39
CA THR A 199 -1.91 -35.01 -2.26
C THR A 199 -3.18 -35.34 -1.48
N ILE A 200 -4.32 -34.89 -1.97
CA ILE A 200 -5.66 -35.24 -1.48
C ILE A 200 -6.28 -36.18 -2.50
N GLU A 201 -6.41 -37.45 -2.13
CA GLU A 201 -6.99 -38.50 -2.97
C GLU A 201 -8.45 -38.20 -3.34
N SER A 202 -8.99 -38.95 -4.30
CA SER A 202 -10.41 -38.90 -4.67
C SER A 202 -11.31 -39.03 -3.45
N ASP A 203 -12.32 -38.14 -3.35
CA ASP A 203 -13.24 -38.06 -2.20
C ASP A 203 -12.56 -37.90 -0.83
N GLY A 204 -11.27 -37.58 -0.82
CA GLY A 204 -10.43 -37.49 0.36
C GLY A 204 -10.56 -36.15 1.09
N GLU A 205 -10.06 -36.16 2.32
CA GLU A 205 -9.99 -34.99 3.19
C GLU A 205 -8.58 -34.83 3.75
N ALA A 206 -8.14 -33.59 3.89
CA ALA A 206 -6.89 -33.24 4.55
C ALA A 206 -7.10 -32.00 5.43
N HIS A 207 -6.19 -31.78 6.38
CA HIS A 207 -6.27 -30.64 7.28
C HIS A 207 -5.03 -29.77 7.15
N LEU A 208 -5.19 -28.45 7.07
CA LEU A 208 -4.10 -27.48 7.22
C LEU A 208 -4.09 -26.94 8.65
N ALA A 209 -2.95 -27.03 9.31
CA ALA A 209 -2.72 -26.45 10.62
C ALA A 209 -2.10 -25.06 10.46
N LEU A 210 -2.83 -24.03 10.86
CA LEU A 210 -2.41 -22.64 10.83
C LEU A 210 -2.14 -22.14 12.24
N GLY A 211 -1.09 -21.35 12.41
CA GLY A 211 -0.73 -20.71 13.66
C GLY A 211 -0.76 -19.19 13.53
N PHE A 212 -1.22 -18.52 14.59
CA PHE A 212 -1.13 -17.08 14.77
C PHE A 212 -0.35 -16.79 16.06
N THR A 213 0.75 -16.05 15.95
CA THR A 213 1.54 -15.55 17.09
C THR A 213 1.32 -14.06 17.21
N ALA A 214 0.79 -13.64 18.35
CA ALA A 214 0.51 -12.24 18.66
C ALA A 214 1.81 -11.51 19.04
N SER A 215 2.56 -10.97 18.07
CA SER A 215 3.85 -10.31 18.31
C SER A 215 3.76 -8.80 18.53
N GLU A 216 2.72 -8.15 18.00
CA GLU A 216 2.53 -6.70 18.07
C GLU A 216 1.07 -6.39 18.44
N PRO A 217 0.81 -5.36 19.27
CA PRO A 217 -0.56 -4.95 19.58
C PRO A 217 -1.35 -4.53 18.33
N GLY A 218 -2.67 -4.77 18.35
CA GLY A 218 -3.57 -4.45 17.23
C GLY A 218 -4.09 -5.69 16.50
N GLY A 219 -4.76 -5.46 15.36
CA GLY A 219 -5.27 -6.51 14.49
C GLY A 219 -4.25 -6.93 13.44
N ALA A 220 -4.05 -8.25 13.29
CA ALA A 220 -3.24 -8.85 12.24
C ALA A 220 -4.13 -9.40 11.13
N PHE A 221 -3.73 -9.16 9.88
CA PHE A 221 -4.42 -9.62 8.69
C PHE A 221 -3.46 -10.33 7.75
N GLY A 222 -3.92 -11.39 7.11
CA GLY A 222 -3.14 -12.12 6.14
C GLY A 222 -4.01 -12.91 5.19
N ARG A 223 -3.39 -13.49 4.18
CA ARG A 223 -4.02 -14.35 3.20
C ARG A 223 -3.10 -15.54 2.95
N LEU A 224 -3.64 -16.73 3.07
CA LEU A 224 -3.01 -17.95 2.62
C LEU A 224 -3.45 -18.25 1.19
N GLU A 225 -2.50 -18.34 0.27
CA GLU A 225 -2.71 -18.79 -1.10
C GLU A 225 -2.08 -20.18 -1.28
N LEU A 226 -2.88 -21.13 -1.73
CA LEU A 226 -2.48 -22.50 -2.01
C LEU A 226 -2.45 -22.70 -3.53
N GLU A 227 -1.31 -23.14 -4.06
CA GLU A 227 -1.17 -23.53 -5.46
C GLU A 227 -1.55 -25.00 -5.61
N LEU A 228 -2.45 -25.30 -6.54
CA LEU A 228 -2.99 -26.63 -6.79
C LEU A 228 -2.54 -27.15 -8.15
N THR A 229 -2.27 -28.45 -8.21
CA THR A 229 -1.93 -29.19 -9.42
C THR A 229 -2.83 -30.40 -9.57
N ASN A 230 -3.16 -30.76 -10.82
CA ASN A 230 -4.15 -31.79 -11.14
C ASN A 230 -5.54 -31.53 -10.54
N ASP A 231 -5.90 -30.25 -10.35
CA ASP A 231 -7.19 -29.79 -9.86
C ASP A 231 -7.88 -28.91 -10.92
N ARG A 232 -9.20 -28.73 -10.80
CA ARG A 232 -9.97 -27.83 -11.67
C ARG A 232 -9.61 -26.36 -11.45
N GLU A 233 -9.27 -25.99 -10.22
CA GLU A 233 -8.80 -24.66 -9.87
C GLU A 233 -7.28 -24.69 -9.67
N ALA A 234 -6.56 -23.71 -10.20
CA ALA A 234 -5.11 -23.64 -10.05
C ALA A 234 -4.68 -23.08 -8.68
N SER A 235 -5.58 -22.40 -7.97
CA SER A 235 -5.30 -21.88 -6.64
C SER A 235 -6.53 -21.81 -5.73
N LEU A 236 -6.27 -21.80 -4.43
CA LEU A 236 -7.26 -21.65 -3.39
C LEU A 236 -6.79 -20.62 -2.36
N THR A 237 -7.67 -19.68 -2.00
CA THR A 237 -7.36 -18.60 -1.05
C THR A 237 -8.15 -18.72 0.24
N ILE A 238 -7.50 -18.45 1.37
CA ILE A 238 -8.10 -18.38 2.71
C ILE A 238 -7.62 -17.09 3.39
N ASP A 239 -8.57 -16.23 3.79
CA ASP A 239 -8.25 -15.01 4.55
C ASP A 239 -7.97 -15.35 6.03
N LEU A 240 -7.04 -14.64 6.66
CA LEU A 240 -6.60 -14.84 8.03
C LEU A 240 -6.77 -13.54 8.82
N THR A 241 -7.34 -13.64 10.02
CA THR A 241 -7.46 -12.52 10.98
C THR A 241 -7.09 -12.96 12.38
N GLY A 242 -6.47 -12.09 13.17
CA GLY A 242 -6.28 -12.32 14.59
C GLY A 242 -6.06 -10.99 15.31
N ASP A 243 -6.67 -10.82 16.47
CA ASP A 243 -6.50 -9.61 17.29
C ASP A 243 -5.54 -9.88 18.43
N VAL A 244 -4.81 -8.86 18.87
CA VAL A 244 -3.89 -8.97 19.99
C VAL A 244 -4.47 -8.35 21.26
N GLU A 245 -4.60 -9.18 22.30
CA GLU A 245 -4.91 -8.73 23.66
C GLU A 245 -3.64 -8.19 24.31
N ALA A 246 -3.50 -6.88 24.39
CA ALA A 246 -2.36 -6.23 25.03
C ALA A 246 -2.82 -5.06 25.88
N GLY A 247 -2.14 -4.84 27.00
CA GLY A 247 -2.11 -3.56 27.69
C GLY A 247 -0.75 -2.99 27.38
N PHE A 248 -0.70 -1.89 26.64
CA PHE A 248 0.57 -1.26 26.31
C PHE A 248 0.46 0.24 26.51
N VAL A 249 1.55 0.85 26.94
CA VAL A 249 1.59 2.28 27.15
C VAL A 249 2.12 2.94 25.89
N TRP A 250 1.31 3.82 25.34
CA TRP A 250 1.72 4.71 24.28
C TRP A 250 1.87 6.12 24.83
N VAL A 251 2.99 6.75 24.51
CA VAL A 251 3.37 8.06 25.04
C VAL A 251 3.50 9.04 23.90
N ALA A 252 2.94 10.23 24.09
CA ALA A 252 2.99 11.27 23.10
C ALA A 252 3.00 12.69 23.68
N PRO A 253 3.69 13.65 23.04
CA PRO A 253 4.62 13.43 21.93
C PRO A 253 5.88 12.67 22.41
N ASP A 254 6.66 12.11 21.50
CA ASP A 254 7.97 11.49 21.76
C ASP A 254 9.09 12.55 21.97
N ARG A 255 8.83 13.78 21.54
CA ARG A 255 9.64 14.98 21.81
C ARG A 255 8.74 16.12 22.24
N LEU A 256 9.02 16.70 23.40
CA LEU A 256 8.29 17.83 23.96
C LEU A 256 9.18 19.06 24.07
N VAL A 257 8.90 20.05 23.21
CA VAL A 257 9.56 21.35 23.22
C VAL A 257 8.75 22.35 24.04
N PHE A 258 9.40 22.95 25.02
CA PHE A 258 8.87 24.03 25.83
C PHE A 258 9.22 25.38 25.22
N GLU A 259 8.29 26.31 25.41
CA GLU A 259 8.49 27.69 25.82
C GLU A 259 9.90 28.14 26.19
N ALA A 260 10.40 29.18 25.55
CA ALA A 260 11.56 29.93 25.98
C ALA A 260 10.98 30.86 27.02
N VAL A 261 11.22 30.51 28.27
CA VAL A 261 10.73 31.30 29.39
C VAL A 261 11.78 32.33 29.78
N PRO A 262 11.38 33.55 30.17
CA PRO A 262 12.32 34.55 30.64
C PRO A 262 13.15 34.02 31.81
N PHE A 263 14.46 34.14 31.70
CA PHE A 263 15.39 33.73 32.74
C PHE A 263 15.93 34.95 33.47
N ARG A 264 15.54 35.08 34.74
CA ARG A 264 16.17 35.99 35.70
C ARG A 264 16.50 35.20 36.95
N SER A 265 17.76 35.23 37.37
CA SER A 265 18.19 34.52 38.58
C SER A 265 19.03 35.41 39.48
N THR A 266 18.82 35.27 40.79
CA THR A 266 19.67 35.82 41.84
C THR A 266 20.44 34.72 42.58
N GLY A 267 20.66 33.56 41.95
CA GLY A 267 21.38 32.41 42.53
C GLY A 267 20.56 31.12 42.69
N GLY A 268 19.56 30.87 41.83
CA GLY A 268 18.69 29.68 41.84
C GLY A 268 17.88 29.51 40.54
N PRO A 269 16.79 28.72 40.54
CA PRO A 269 15.85 28.64 39.41
C PRO A 269 15.31 30.03 39.02
N SER A 270 14.89 30.20 37.77
CA SER A 270 14.32 31.48 37.30
C SER A 270 13.21 31.98 38.24
N VAL A 271 13.25 33.26 38.59
CA VAL A 271 12.15 33.95 39.30
C VAL A 271 11.11 34.54 38.34
N CYS A 272 11.35 34.43 37.04
CA CYS A 272 10.60 35.17 36.01
C CYS A 272 9.71 34.34 35.10
N GLY A 273 9.80 33.01 35.15
CA GLY A 273 9.02 32.20 34.24
C GLY A 273 9.16 30.72 34.50
N SER A 274 8.02 30.05 34.48
CA SER A 274 7.91 28.61 34.34
C SER A 274 6.92 28.32 33.22
N GLU A 275 7.17 27.28 32.44
CA GLU A 275 6.19 26.81 31.47
C GLU A 275 5.72 25.41 31.84
N ILE A 276 4.40 25.20 31.80
CA ILE A 276 3.82 23.87 31.92
C ILE A 276 3.42 23.36 30.54
N ARG A 277 3.82 22.13 30.24
CA ARG A 277 3.42 21.34 29.08
C ARG A 277 2.95 19.97 29.52
N SER A 278 2.29 19.24 28.63
CA SER A 278 1.70 17.94 28.92
C SER A 278 2.30 16.88 28.01
N VAL A 279 2.75 15.78 28.59
CA VAL A 279 2.90 14.50 27.89
C VAL A 279 1.68 13.67 28.18
N VAL A 280 1.16 13.00 27.17
CA VAL A 280 0.04 12.09 27.31
C VAL A 280 0.55 10.66 27.34
N VAL A 281 0.09 9.92 28.33
CA VAL A 281 0.38 8.51 28.54
C VAL A 281 -0.96 7.79 28.43
N SER A 282 -1.13 6.99 27.39
CA SER A 282 -2.41 6.35 27.08
C SER A 282 -2.26 4.84 26.94
N ASN A 283 -3.36 4.14 27.16
CA ASN A 283 -3.46 2.71 26.89
C ASN A 283 -4.44 2.47 25.74
N PRO A 284 -3.94 2.36 24.51
CA PRO A 284 -4.79 1.99 23.37
C PRO A 284 -5.03 0.49 23.26
N GLY A 285 -4.37 -0.31 24.09
CA GLY A 285 -4.59 -1.74 24.19
C GLY A 285 -6.02 -2.12 24.62
N THR A 286 -6.31 -3.41 24.55
CA THR A 286 -7.62 -4.00 24.84
C THR A 286 -7.75 -4.51 26.28
N ILE A 287 -6.65 -4.57 27.03
CA ILE A 287 -6.64 -4.82 28.48
C ILE A 287 -5.94 -3.70 29.24
N ARG A 288 -6.03 -3.70 30.57
CA ARG A 288 -5.37 -2.71 31.42
C ARG A 288 -3.85 -2.74 31.23
N ALA A 289 -3.24 -1.56 31.14
CA ALA A 289 -1.79 -1.39 31.14
C ALA A 289 -1.35 -0.79 32.48
N ARG A 290 -0.24 -1.26 33.02
CA ARG A 290 0.32 -0.76 34.29
C ARG A 290 1.55 0.08 34.04
N VAL A 291 1.48 1.36 34.41
CA VAL A 291 2.63 2.27 34.43
C VAL A 291 3.27 2.16 35.80
N SER A 292 4.53 1.72 35.83
CA SER A 292 5.30 1.53 37.06
C SER A 292 6.06 2.78 37.50
N SER A 293 6.46 3.64 36.54
CA SER A 293 7.22 4.87 36.79
C SER A 293 6.93 5.91 35.71
N LEU A 294 6.91 7.19 36.11
CA LEU A 294 6.85 8.36 35.25
C LEU A 294 7.75 9.43 35.87
N GLN A 295 8.96 9.60 35.36
CA GLN A 295 9.99 10.45 36.00
C GLN A 295 10.79 11.25 34.97
N SER A 296 11.19 12.47 35.32
CA SER A 296 12.13 13.27 34.54
C SER A 296 13.56 12.95 34.94
N SER A 297 14.47 12.94 33.95
CA SER A 297 15.92 12.76 34.14
C SER A 297 16.66 14.06 34.49
N SER A 298 16.00 15.22 34.40
CA SER A 298 16.59 16.54 34.66
C SER A 298 15.85 17.28 35.78
N ALA A 299 16.57 18.12 36.53
CA ALA A 299 16.00 18.92 37.61
C ALA A 299 15.22 20.14 37.10
N GLU A 300 15.53 20.59 35.88
CA GLU A 300 14.89 21.71 35.19
C GLU A 300 13.50 21.35 34.67
N PHE A 301 13.27 20.08 34.32
CA PHE A 301 11.96 19.57 33.92
C PHE A 301 11.35 18.75 35.05
N ARG A 302 10.19 19.17 35.57
CA ARG A 302 9.55 18.51 36.71
C ARG A 302 8.14 18.09 36.39
N VAL A 303 7.79 16.85 36.72
CA VAL A 303 6.38 16.43 36.72
C VAL A 303 5.69 17.11 37.91
N VAL A 304 4.78 18.04 37.61
CA VAL A 304 4.08 18.86 38.62
C VAL A 304 2.65 18.40 38.88
N GLY A 305 2.11 17.56 37.99
CA GLY A 305 0.80 16.95 38.16
C GLY A 305 0.53 15.93 37.07
N ALA A 306 -0.50 15.14 37.27
CA ALA A 306 -1.09 14.34 36.21
C ALA A 306 -2.60 14.25 36.41
N ALA A 307 -3.34 14.22 35.33
CA ALA A 307 -4.79 14.07 35.37
C ALA A 307 -5.23 12.98 34.40
N ARG A 308 -6.24 12.21 34.80
CA ARG A 308 -6.91 11.24 33.94
C ARG A 308 -7.81 11.93 32.93
N SER A 309 -8.32 11.16 31.97
CA SER A 309 -9.28 11.61 30.96
C SER A 309 -10.55 12.23 31.53
N ASP A 310 -10.97 11.86 32.75
CA ASP A 310 -12.10 12.45 33.46
C ASP A 310 -11.75 13.70 34.28
N GLY A 311 -10.51 14.19 34.17
CA GLY A 311 -9.99 15.33 34.93
C GLY A 311 -9.58 15.02 36.36
N SER A 312 -9.72 13.78 36.83
CA SER A 312 -9.30 13.40 38.19
C SER A 312 -7.77 13.43 38.32
N ALA A 313 -7.30 14.03 39.41
CA ALA A 313 -5.86 14.10 39.70
C ALA A 313 -5.29 12.70 39.99
N LEU A 314 -4.10 12.44 39.46
CA LEU A 314 -3.36 11.18 39.62
C LEU A 314 -2.02 11.44 40.30
N ASP A 315 -1.72 10.62 41.32
CA ASP A 315 -0.41 10.61 41.97
C ASP A 315 0.58 9.74 41.18
N THR A 316 1.47 10.40 40.42
CA THR A 316 2.50 9.73 39.60
C THR A 316 3.71 9.25 40.40
N SER A 317 3.76 9.50 41.73
CA SER A 317 4.82 8.96 42.58
C SER A 317 4.66 7.45 42.83
N ARG A 318 3.52 6.87 42.42
CA ARG A 318 3.19 5.46 42.54
C ARG A 318 2.81 4.89 41.18
N ALA A 319 2.91 3.58 41.08
CA ALA A 319 2.39 2.87 39.91
C ALA A 319 0.88 3.06 39.79
N PHE A 320 0.40 3.16 38.56
CA PHE A 320 -1.02 3.31 38.24
C PHE A 320 -1.41 2.44 37.04
N GLU A 321 -2.72 2.20 36.91
CA GLU A 321 -3.29 1.45 35.80
C GLU A 321 -4.10 2.37 34.89
N LEU A 322 -4.02 2.08 33.60
CA LEU A 322 -4.81 2.68 32.53
C LEU A 322 -5.74 1.61 31.97
N ALA A 323 -7.05 1.83 32.02
CA ALA A 323 -8.01 1.00 31.30
C ALA A 323 -7.85 1.15 29.77
N PRO A 324 -8.36 0.20 28.97
CA PRO A 324 -8.45 0.35 27.52
C PRO A 324 -9.09 1.69 27.13
N GLY A 325 -8.38 2.48 26.32
CA GLY A 325 -8.79 3.83 25.90
C GLY A 325 -8.63 4.93 26.94
N GLU A 326 -8.17 4.63 28.15
CA GLU A 326 -7.84 5.65 29.14
C GLU A 326 -6.52 6.34 28.81
N PHE A 327 -6.43 7.62 29.16
CA PHE A 327 -5.19 8.37 29.10
C PHE A 327 -4.98 9.20 30.37
N VAL A 328 -3.71 9.52 30.61
CA VAL A 328 -3.24 10.42 31.65
C VAL A 328 -2.42 11.52 30.98
N ALA A 329 -2.82 12.77 31.21
CA ALA A 329 -2.03 13.94 30.85
C ALA A 329 -1.08 14.27 32.01
N ALA A 330 0.21 13.96 31.87
CA ALA A 330 1.27 14.32 32.79
C ALA A 330 1.76 15.75 32.51
N SER A 331 1.52 16.66 33.44
CA SER A 331 1.99 18.04 33.40
C SER A 331 3.46 18.11 33.81
N LEU A 332 4.32 18.52 32.89
CA LEU A 332 5.71 18.84 33.10
C LEU A 332 5.91 20.36 33.15
N GLU A 333 6.67 20.83 34.11
CA GLU A 333 7.07 22.21 34.29
C GLU A 333 8.55 22.38 33.94
N LEU A 334 8.87 23.31 33.05
CA LEU A 334 10.22 23.82 32.83
C LEU A 334 10.51 24.96 33.81
N ARG A 335 11.57 24.81 34.61
CA ARG A 335 12.18 25.87 35.44
C ARG A 335 13.66 25.98 35.10
N PRO A 336 14.05 26.92 34.21
CA PRO A 336 15.44 27.02 33.82
C PRO A 336 16.30 27.48 34.99
N THR A 337 17.46 26.85 35.13
CA THR A 337 18.48 27.15 36.13
C THR A 337 19.63 28.00 35.56
N SER A 338 19.68 28.14 34.23
CA SER A 338 20.65 28.97 33.52
C SER A 338 20.09 29.53 32.22
N ALA A 339 20.75 30.56 31.69
CA ALA A 339 20.53 31.13 30.36
C ALA A 339 21.19 30.27 29.27
N ARG A 340 20.89 28.97 29.24
CA ARG A 340 21.25 28.04 28.16
C ARG A 340 20.03 27.23 27.75
N GLU A 341 20.11 26.56 26.61
CA GLU A 341 19.14 25.53 26.27
C GLU A 341 19.29 24.35 27.23
N HIS A 342 18.16 23.79 27.65
CA HIS A 342 18.08 22.65 28.56
C HIS A 342 17.55 21.45 27.78
N VAL A 343 18.22 20.31 27.93
CA VAL A 343 17.80 19.05 27.34
C VAL A 343 17.67 18.02 28.45
N GLY A 344 16.59 17.26 28.43
CA GLY A 344 16.29 16.21 29.40
C GLY A 344 15.43 15.13 28.77
N SER A 345 14.94 14.23 29.60
CA SER A 345 14.01 13.20 29.15
C SER A 345 12.99 12.86 30.23
N LEU A 346 11.76 12.58 29.81
CA LEU A 346 10.77 11.92 30.64
C LEU A 346 10.80 10.43 30.34
N VAL A 347 11.03 9.62 31.36
CA VAL A 347 11.07 8.15 31.26
C VAL A 347 9.79 7.59 31.86
N ILE A 348 9.06 6.82 31.04
CA ILE A 348 7.85 6.10 31.40
C ILE A 348 8.19 4.62 31.36
N VAL A 349 7.93 3.88 32.44
CA VAL A 349 8.20 2.44 32.50
C VAL A 349 6.88 1.71 32.71
N ASP A 350 6.59 0.73 31.87
CA ASP A 350 5.41 -0.12 31.95
C ASP A 350 5.80 -1.61 32.05
N GLU A 351 4.84 -2.51 31.82
CA GLU A 351 5.08 -3.96 31.89
C GLU A 351 5.81 -4.52 30.65
N LEU A 352 5.85 -3.76 29.56
CA LEU A 352 6.46 -4.16 28.29
C LEU A 352 7.85 -3.55 28.10
N GLY A 353 8.17 -2.45 28.78
CA GLY A 353 9.49 -1.83 28.73
C GLY A 353 9.50 -0.37 29.21
N SER A 354 10.33 0.44 28.56
CA SER A 354 10.44 1.86 28.85
C SER A 354 10.27 2.70 27.60
N SER A 355 9.40 3.72 27.67
CA SER A 355 9.28 4.78 26.68
C SER A 355 10.00 6.02 27.18
N THR A 356 10.61 6.78 26.27
CA THR A 356 11.32 8.03 26.61
C THR A 356 10.75 9.16 25.75
N VAL A 357 10.45 10.28 26.39
CA VAL A 357 10.13 11.54 25.71
C VAL A 357 11.31 12.48 25.86
N GLU A 358 11.85 12.97 24.75
CA GLU A 358 12.89 14.01 24.77
C GLU A 358 12.27 15.33 25.23
N LEU A 359 12.91 16.02 26.18
CA LEU A 359 12.45 17.30 26.70
C LEU A 359 13.45 18.39 26.31
N ILE A 360 12.97 19.46 25.68
CA ILE A 360 13.82 20.59 25.28
C ILE A 360 13.20 21.89 25.78
N GLY A 361 14.00 22.72 26.44
CA GLY A 361 13.56 23.96 27.06
C GLY A 361 14.51 25.10 26.75
N GLY A 362 13.98 26.18 26.18
CA GLY A 362 14.73 27.40 25.93
C GLY A 362 14.66 28.39 27.08
N HIS A 363 15.42 29.48 26.96
CA HIS A 363 15.27 30.68 27.78
C HIS A 363 15.22 31.91 26.88
N THR A 364 14.58 32.97 27.35
CA THR A 364 14.79 34.32 26.83
C THR A 364 15.53 35.14 27.89
N ASP A 365 16.47 35.99 27.47
CA ASP A 365 17.06 36.97 28.37
C ASP A 365 15.97 38.00 28.73
N ASP A 366 15.97 38.51 29.96
CA ASP A 366 14.99 39.52 30.39
C ASP A 366 15.33 40.93 29.89
N ARG A 367 16.28 41.02 28.98
CA ARG A 367 16.77 42.25 28.37
C ARG A 367 15.92 42.63 27.16
N PRO A 368 15.91 43.92 26.80
CA PRO A 368 15.31 44.36 25.55
C PRO A 368 15.85 43.53 24.37
N THR A 369 14.94 42.94 23.62
CA THR A 369 15.22 42.15 22.42
C THR A 369 14.61 42.81 21.19
N SER A 370 15.16 42.50 20.03
CA SER A 370 14.70 42.98 18.72
C SER A 370 14.50 41.79 17.80
N GLU A 371 13.29 41.58 17.32
CA GLU A 371 12.94 40.55 16.33
C GLU A 371 12.67 41.21 14.99
N SER A 372 13.16 40.62 13.90
CA SER A 372 12.97 41.13 12.54
C SER A 372 12.14 40.17 11.71
N PHE A 373 11.11 40.70 11.05
CA PHE A 373 10.13 39.92 10.31
C PHE A 373 10.07 40.37 8.85
N ASP A 374 9.96 39.39 7.94
CA ASP A 374 9.71 39.65 6.52
C ASP A 374 8.37 39.03 6.09
N LEU A 375 7.36 39.88 5.97
CA LEU A 375 6.04 39.50 5.44
C LEU A 375 5.95 39.60 3.92
N SER A 376 7.05 39.90 3.23
CA SER A 376 7.08 39.98 1.77
C SER A 376 7.07 38.60 1.11
N GLY A 377 6.49 38.54 -0.09
CA GLY A 377 6.35 37.28 -0.83
C GLY A 377 5.26 36.35 -0.28
N LYS A 378 4.85 35.41 -1.12
CA LYS A 378 3.83 34.40 -0.80
C LYS A 378 4.55 33.09 -0.51
N LYS A 379 4.85 32.82 0.75
CA LYS A 379 5.55 31.61 1.19
C LYS A 379 4.65 30.79 2.09
N ALA A 380 4.50 29.51 1.80
CA ALA A 380 3.71 28.60 2.61
C ALA A 380 4.34 27.21 2.68
N ASP A 381 4.26 26.59 3.85
CA ASP A 381 4.61 25.19 4.06
C ASP A 381 3.31 24.46 4.37
N VAL A 382 2.96 23.46 3.56
CA VAL A 382 1.71 22.73 3.64
C VAL A 382 1.99 21.29 4.06
N VAL A 383 1.43 20.87 5.18
CA VAL A 383 1.53 19.49 5.67
C VAL A 383 0.15 18.86 5.61
N LEU A 384 0.04 17.79 4.81
CA LEU A 384 -1.18 16.99 4.71
C LEU A 384 -1.12 15.88 5.77
N LEU A 385 -2.02 15.92 6.74
CA LEU A 385 -2.18 14.84 7.72
C LEU A 385 -3.24 13.88 7.19
N VAL A 386 -2.82 12.68 6.78
CA VAL A 386 -3.72 11.71 6.13
C VAL A 386 -3.85 10.46 6.98
N ARG A 387 -5.09 10.01 7.18
CA ARG A 387 -5.41 8.76 7.88
C ARG A 387 -5.30 7.56 6.93
N GLY A 388 -4.71 6.47 7.39
CA GLY A 388 -4.54 5.20 6.68
C GLY A 388 -5.69 4.20 6.90
N GLY A 389 -6.93 4.64 7.10
CA GLY A 389 -8.07 3.75 7.37
C GLY A 389 -8.74 3.18 6.12
N SER A 390 -9.40 2.02 6.23
CA SER A 390 -10.20 1.41 5.14
C SER A 390 -11.26 2.35 4.53
N GLU A 391 -11.83 3.24 5.34
CA GLU A 391 -12.74 4.31 4.91
C GLU A 391 -12.12 5.30 3.91
N MET A 392 -10.79 5.43 3.92
CA MET A 392 -10.03 6.27 3.00
C MET A 392 -9.72 5.57 1.67
N GLU A 393 -9.94 4.26 1.55
CA GLU A 393 -9.75 3.52 0.30
C GLU A 393 -10.67 4.05 -0.80
N ALA A 394 -11.96 4.27 -0.47
CA ALA A 394 -12.93 4.88 -1.37
C ALA A 394 -12.61 6.36 -1.68
N ALA A 395 -11.86 7.04 -0.81
CA ALA A 395 -11.46 8.43 -0.96
C ALA A 395 -10.10 8.60 -1.68
N LYS A 396 -9.37 7.51 -1.96
CA LYS A 396 -8.01 7.57 -2.54
C LYS A 396 -7.95 8.40 -3.83
N SER A 397 -8.88 8.17 -4.75
CA SER A 397 -8.93 8.91 -6.02
C SER A 397 -9.21 10.40 -5.81
N LYS A 398 -10.09 10.75 -4.86
CA LYS A 398 -10.38 12.14 -4.49
C LYS A 398 -9.18 12.81 -3.84
N LEU A 399 -8.48 12.10 -2.96
CA LEU A 399 -7.29 12.60 -2.26
C LEU A 399 -6.14 12.91 -3.25
N LEU A 400 -5.92 12.03 -4.24
CA LEU A 400 -4.96 12.27 -5.31
C LEU A 400 -5.35 13.47 -6.18
N ALA A 401 -6.63 13.57 -6.58
CA ALA A 401 -7.14 14.71 -7.34
C ALA A 401 -7.01 16.03 -6.57
N PHE A 402 -7.34 16.02 -5.28
CA PHE A 402 -7.19 17.14 -4.35
C PHE A 402 -5.74 17.61 -4.29
N GLY A 403 -4.79 16.72 -4.04
CA GLY A 403 -3.38 17.10 -3.93
C GLY A 403 -2.83 17.65 -5.25
N ALA A 404 -3.20 17.07 -6.40
CA ALA A 404 -2.80 17.58 -7.70
C ALA A 404 -3.37 19.00 -7.96
N LYS A 405 -4.66 19.20 -7.68
CA LYS A 405 -5.32 20.51 -7.78
C LYS A 405 -4.72 21.54 -6.82
N LEU A 406 -4.35 21.14 -5.61
CA LEU A 406 -3.67 22.00 -4.65
C LEU A 406 -2.32 22.51 -5.18
N LEU A 407 -1.49 21.62 -5.75
CA LEU A 407 -0.22 22.02 -6.35
C LEU A 407 -0.43 23.00 -7.52
N ASP A 408 -1.40 22.72 -8.39
CA ASP A 408 -1.74 23.60 -9.53
C ASP A 408 -2.25 24.99 -9.04
N GLU A 409 -3.03 25.05 -7.97
CA GLU A 409 -3.51 26.30 -7.37
C GLU A 409 -2.42 27.11 -6.66
N LEU A 410 -1.48 26.44 -5.98
CA LEU A 410 -0.33 27.09 -5.36
C LEU A 410 0.56 27.74 -6.43
N ASP A 411 0.82 27.01 -7.53
CA ASP A 411 1.58 27.50 -8.68
C ASP A 411 0.87 28.69 -9.36
N SER A 412 -0.43 28.59 -9.62
CA SER A 412 -1.20 29.65 -10.32
C SER A 412 -1.23 30.96 -9.53
N ARG A 413 -1.14 30.88 -8.20
CA ARG A 413 -1.13 32.03 -7.28
C ARG A 413 0.26 32.57 -7.02
N GLY A 414 1.31 31.91 -7.54
CA GLY A 414 2.71 32.26 -7.33
C GLY A 414 3.14 32.10 -5.87
N VAL A 415 2.65 31.07 -5.19
CA VAL A 415 3.08 30.73 -3.83
C VAL A 415 4.34 29.89 -3.91
N ASP A 416 5.42 30.36 -3.28
CA ASP A 416 6.62 29.56 -2.96
C ASP A 416 6.24 28.54 -1.88
N ALA A 417 5.81 27.37 -2.35
CA ALA A 417 5.20 26.34 -1.52
C ALA A 417 6.11 25.12 -1.33
N ARG A 418 6.11 24.59 -0.09
CA ARG A 418 6.63 23.26 0.23
C ARG A 418 5.46 22.38 0.67
N VAL A 419 5.31 21.20 0.09
CA VAL A 419 4.20 20.30 0.42
C VAL A 419 4.75 18.95 0.87
N SER A 420 4.24 18.44 1.99
CA SER A 420 4.56 17.09 2.47
C SER A 420 3.33 16.39 3.03
N VAL A 421 3.44 15.09 3.26
CA VAL A 421 2.39 14.22 3.78
C VAL A 421 2.93 13.48 5.00
N VAL A 422 2.15 13.51 6.09
CA VAL A 422 2.43 12.77 7.32
C VAL A 422 1.23 11.88 7.62
N GLU A 423 1.50 10.65 8.01
CA GLU A 423 0.46 9.71 8.40
C GLU A 423 -0.08 10.05 9.79
N SER A 424 -1.41 10.05 9.93
CA SER A 424 -2.09 10.45 11.16
C SER A 424 -2.60 9.29 12.01
N ASP A 425 -2.21 8.07 11.68
CA ASP A 425 -2.65 6.88 12.38
C ASP A 425 -1.84 6.66 13.67
N GLU A 426 -2.48 5.95 14.60
CA GLU A 426 -1.83 5.45 15.81
C GLU A 426 -0.68 4.51 15.47
N GLY A 427 0.47 4.70 16.14
CA GLY A 427 1.69 3.93 15.87
C GLY A 427 2.57 4.46 14.73
N ALA A 428 2.06 5.36 13.88
CA ALA A 428 2.92 6.13 12.98
C ALA A 428 3.91 7.00 13.79
N ASP A 429 4.96 7.50 13.19
CA ASP A 429 5.72 8.64 13.73
C ASP A 429 5.36 9.90 12.94
N ALA A 430 5.78 11.07 13.43
CA ALA A 430 5.66 12.30 12.65
C ALA A 430 6.72 12.41 11.54
N SER A 431 7.40 11.30 11.19
CA SER A 431 8.43 11.36 10.16
C SER A 431 7.82 11.68 8.80
N LEU A 432 8.61 12.35 7.97
CA LEU A 432 8.20 12.57 6.59
C LEU A 432 8.27 11.24 5.87
N ARG A 433 7.19 10.90 5.17
CA ARG A 433 7.11 9.63 4.47
C ARG A 433 8.21 9.52 3.40
N ASP A 434 8.95 8.41 3.45
CA ASP A 434 10.00 8.10 2.49
C ASP A 434 9.42 7.36 1.28
N CYS A 435 9.70 7.91 0.09
CA CYS A 435 9.32 7.38 -1.21
C CYS A 435 10.53 6.93 -2.03
N GLY A 436 11.67 6.68 -1.36
CA GLY A 436 12.92 6.25 -1.96
C GLY A 436 13.54 7.37 -2.80
N ALA A 437 13.44 7.24 -4.13
CA ALA A 437 14.05 8.21 -5.06
C ALA A 437 13.21 9.48 -5.30
N LEU A 438 11.98 9.52 -4.79
CA LEU A 438 11.10 10.69 -4.86
C LEU A 438 11.23 11.51 -3.57
N PRO A 439 11.12 12.84 -3.64
CA PRO A 439 11.30 13.70 -2.49
C PRO A 439 10.13 13.54 -1.51
N SER A 440 10.44 13.55 -0.22
CA SER A 440 9.46 13.64 0.86
C SER A 440 8.88 15.05 1.04
N ILE A 441 9.51 16.05 0.41
CA ILE A 441 9.09 17.46 0.38
C ILE A 441 9.03 17.94 -1.07
N ILE A 442 7.82 18.20 -1.55
CA ILE A 442 7.56 18.69 -2.91
C ILE A 442 7.79 20.19 -2.95
N ARG A 443 8.63 20.68 -3.88
CA ARG A 443 8.96 22.11 -4.00
C ARG A 443 8.61 22.66 -5.37
N ASN A 444 8.01 23.85 -5.42
CA ASN A 444 7.65 24.48 -6.69
C ASN A 444 8.87 25.00 -7.49
N ASP A 445 9.99 25.30 -6.82
CA ASP A 445 11.17 25.96 -7.38
C ASP A 445 12.16 25.00 -8.07
N ARG A 446 12.06 23.70 -7.79
CA ARG A 446 13.05 22.69 -8.24
C ARG A 446 12.46 21.56 -9.05
N ASP A 447 11.16 21.28 -8.89
CA ASP A 447 10.55 20.07 -9.40
C ASP A 447 9.65 20.32 -10.62
N THR A 448 9.81 19.51 -11.66
CA THR A 448 8.90 19.56 -12.81
C THR A 448 7.48 19.15 -12.38
N SER A 449 6.44 19.67 -13.05
CA SER A 449 5.04 19.32 -12.75
C SER A 449 4.79 17.80 -12.74
N LEU A 450 5.45 17.06 -13.64
CA LEU A 450 5.37 15.60 -13.68
C LEU A 450 6.02 14.95 -12.43
N TYR A 451 7.22 15.40 -12.06
CA TYR A 451 7.95 14.87 -10.90
C TYR A 451 7.21 15.12 -9.59
N ARG A 452 6.60 16.31 -9.44
CA ARG A 452 5.78 16.65 -8.27
C ARG A 452 4.53 15.78 -8.15
N LYS A 453 3.85 15.50 -9.26
CA LYS A 453 2.67 14.61 -9.28
C LYS A 453 3.05 13.18 -8.89
N GLN A 454 4.16 12.66 -9.40
CA GLN A 454 4.67 11.33 -9.03
C GLN A 454 5.06 11.24 -7.56
N ALA A 455 5.76 12.26 -7.04
CA ALA A 455 6.10 12.34 -5.61
C ALA A 455 4.84 12.35 -4.74
N LEU A 456 3.86 13.20 -5.09
CA LEU A 456 2.59 13.28 -4.37
C LEU A 456 1.80 11.96 -4.40
N GLU A 457 1.72 11.31 -5.57
CA GLU A 457 1.06 10.01 -5.72
C GLU A 457 1.68 8.94 -4.82
N CYS A 458 3.01 8.93 -4.71
CA CYS A 458 3.70 8.04 -3.79
C CYS A 458 3.39 8.39 -2.33
N LEU A 459 3.53 9.66 -1.95
CA LEU A 459 3.31 10.12 -0.58
C LEU A 459 1.88 9.88 -0.09
N LEU A 460 0.88 9.92 -0.98
CA LEU A 460 -0.52 9.65 -0.68
C LEU A 460 -0.92 8.17 -0.80
N SER A 461 -0.02 7.28 -1.25
CA SER A 461 -0.30 5.84 -1.37
C SER A 461 -0.20 5.12 -0.03
N ILE A 462 -0.87 5.63 1.01
CA ILE A 462 -0.80 5.10 2.39
C ILE A 462 -1.50 3.73 2.43
N PRO A 463 -0.88 2.68 3.01
CA PRO A 463 -1.55 1.40 3.18
C PRO A 463 -2.79 1.57 4.04
N PHE A 464 -3.95 1.11 3.56
CA PHE A 464 -5.20 1.24 4.30
C PHE A 464 -5.38 0.06 5.25
N GLY A 465 -5.03 0.25 6.52
CA GLY A 465 -5.27 -0.71 7.60
C GLY A 465 -6.68 -0.58 8.19
N SER A 466 -7.12 -1.57 8.98
CA SER A 466 -8.37 -1.47 9.72
C SER A 466 -8.12 -1.11 11.19
N GLN A 467 -8.91 -0.16 11.72
CA GLN A 467 -9.03 0.21 13.13
C GLN A 467 -7.88 0.99 13.82
N ALA A 468 -6.96 1.63 13.10
CA ALA A 468 -6.06 2.60 13.75
C ALA A 468 -6.87 3.79 14.30
N ARG A 469 -6.53 4.28 15.50
CA ARG A 469 -7.11 5.54 16.01
C ARG A 469 -6.64 6.73 15.19
N SER A 470 -7.49 7.75 15.06
CA SER A 470 -7.07 8.99 14.40
C SER A 470 -6.28 9.84 15.40
N MET A 471 -5.01 10.10 15.10
CA MET A 471 -4.09 10.86 15.96
C MET A 471 -3.72 12.21 15.33
N VAL A 472 -4.60 12.76 14.50
CA VAL A 472 -4.39 13.98 13.71
C VAL A 472 -3.91 15.15 14.56
N MET A 473 -4.55 15.37 15.70
CA MET A 473 -4.24 16.52 16.55
C MET A 473 -2.89 16.41 17.22
N LEU A 474 -2.51 15.20 17.64
CA LEU A 474 -1.16 14.98 18.11
C LEU A 474 -0.16 15.18 16.97
N ARG A 475 -0.39 14.60 15.79
CA ARG A 475 0.54 14.78 14.65
C ARG A 475 0.70 16.24 14.27
N ALA A 476 -0.36 17.03 14.37
CA ALA A 476 -0.28 18.46 14.15
C ALA A 476 0.70 19.11 15.15
N LEU A 477 0.61 18.79 16.44
CA LEU A 477 1.54 19.29 17.45
C LEU A 477 2.97 18.82 17.20
N GLU A 478 3.13 17.53 16.91
CA GLU A 478 4.44 16.96 16.58
C GLU A 478 5.02 17.71 15.39
N VAL A 479 4.28 17.88 14.31
CA VAL A 479 4.73 18.62 13.13
C VAL A 479 5.21 20.04 13.48
N VAL A 480 4.46 20.80 14.29
CA VAL A 480 4.85 22.17 14.66
C VAL A 480 6.03 22.20 15.62
N SER A 481 6.21 21.16 16.44
CA SER A 481 7.27 21.05 17.44
C SER A 481 8.54 20.34 16.95
N HIS A 482 8.44 19.62 15.83
CA HIS A 482 9.53 18.81 15.30
C HIS A 482 10.53 19.68 14.55
N ASP A 483 11.82 19.46 14.82
CA ASP A 483 12.89 20.09 14.06
C ASP A 483 13.09 19.33 12.74
N TYR A 484 12.19 19.51 11.77
CA TYR A 484 12.41 19.05 10.39
C TYR A 484 13.54 19.82 9.69
N GLY A 485 14.25 20.70 10.42
CA GLY A 485 15.18 21.66 9.88
C GLY A 485 14.51 22.70 8.96
N PRO A 486 15.31 23.59 8.35
CA PRO A 486 14.82 24.58 7.40
C PRO A 486 14.39 23.96 6.06
N GLU A 487 14.27 22.63 5.96
CA GLU A 487 13.92 21.92 4.73
C GLU A 487 12.41 21.79 4.54
N LEU A 488 11.64 21.65 5.64
CA LEU A 488 10.18 21.66 5.62
C LEU A 488 9.64 22.99 6.14
N LEU A 489 9.92 23.35 7.40
CA LEU A 489 9.35 24.53 8.06
C LEU A 489 10.27 25.73 7.94
N ARG A 490 9.81 26.79 7.27
CA ARG A 490 10.52 28.06 7.10
C ARG A 490 9.96 29.12 8.05
N PRO A 491 10.82 29.85 8.77
CA PRO A 491 10.39 30.96 9.62
C PRO A 491 9.56 32.02 8.90
N ASP A 492 9.90 32.32 7.66
CA ASP A 492 9.24 33.34 6.85
C ASP A 492 8.07 32.80 6.00
N ALA A 493 7.64 31.55 6.21
CA ALA A 493 6.49 30.95 5.55
C ALA A 493 5.31 30.77 6.51
N ARG A 494 4.09 30.76 5.95
CA ARG A 494 2.89 30.36 6.69
C ARG A 494 2.82 28.83 6.73
N LEU A 495 2.71 28.25 7.92
CA LEU A 495 2.39 26.83 8.04
C LEU A 495 0.90 26.61 7.83
N ILE A 496 0.55 25.69 6.94
CA ILE A 496 -0.80 25.20 6.74
C ILE A 496 -0.80 23.71 7.04
N VAL A 497 -1.65 23.30 7.99
CA VAL A 497 -1.88 21.89 8.27
C VAL A 497 -3.25 21.53 7.73
N ALA A 498 -3.34 20.56 6.83
CA ALA A 498 -4.61 20.09 6.27
C ALA A 498 -4.82 18.62 6.62
N ALA A 499 -5.77 18.35 7.51
CA ALA A 499 -6.11 17.01 7.93
C ALA A 499 -7.19 16.39 7.04
N VAL A 500 -7.05 15.12 6.71
CA VAL A 500 -8.02 14.33 5.94
C VAL A 500 -8.28 13.04 6.68
N GLY A 501 -9.51 12.87 7.18
CA GLY A 501 -9.87 11.71 8.00
C GLY A 501 -11.36 11.37 7.98
N GLY A 502 -11.63 10.06 7.98
CA GLY A 502 -12.99 9.50 7.98
C GLY A 502 -13.65 9.34 9.35
N ILE A 503 -12.96 9.68 10.43
CA ILE A 503 -13.48 9.65 11.80
C ILE A 503 -12.96 10.88 12.57
N ASP A 504 -13.59 11.20 13.71
CA ASP A 504 -13.08 12.25 14.59
C ASP A 504 -11.70 11.91 15.15
N ASP A 505 -10.97 12.95 15.53
CA ASP A 505 -9.69 12.82 16.19
C ASP A 505 -9.84 12.16 17.57
N GLN A 506 -9.04 11.13 17.81
CA GLN A 506 -8.96 10.37 19.04
C GLN A 506 -7.63 10.64 19.77
N SER A 507 -6.86 11.65 19.33
CA SER A 507 -5.64 12.06 20.00
C SER A 507 -5.96 12.41 21.45
N PRO A 508 -5.18 11.95 22.43
CA PRO A 508 -5.47 12.19 23.83
C PRO A 508 -4.95 13.58 24.28
N VAL A 509 -5.08 14.60 23.41
CA VAL A 509 -4.65 15.98 23.66
C VAL A 509 -5.76 16.83 24.31
N PRO A 510 -5.43 17.81 25.17
CA PRO A 510 -6.40 18.73 25.77
C PRO A 510 -7.19 19.55 24.74
N GLU A 511 -8.34 20.08 25.17
CA GLU A 511 -9.29 20.84 24.32
C GLU A 511 -8.73 22.20 23.82
N ASP A 512 -7.66 22.74 24.40
CA ASP A 512 -7.08 24.06 24.03
C ASP A 512 -6.09 24.01 22.84
N LEU A 513 -6.15 22.98 22.01
CA LEU A 513 -5.14 22.67 21.00
C LEU A 513 -4.87 23.80 20.00
N GLY A 514 -5.92 24.50 19.54
CA GLY A 514 -5.76 25.59 18.58
C GLY A 514 -4.90 26.72 19.14
N ASP A 515 -5.03 27.01 20.44
CA ASP A 515 -4.19 27.99 21.11
C ASP A 515 -2.75 27.46 21.28
N ARG A 516 -2.58 26.15 21.53
CA ARG A 516 -1.26 25.51 21.59
C ARG A 516 -0.52 25.56 20.25
N LEU A 517 -1.19 25.27 19.14
CA LEU A 517 -0.61 25.33 17.80
C LEU A 517 -0.14 26.75 17.46
N ASN A 518 -0.98 27.76 17.72
CA ASN A 518 -0.63 29.16 17.51
C ASN A 518 0.56 29.58 18.38
N ARG A 519 0.61 29.10 19.64
CA ARG A 519 1.71 29.39 20.54
C ARG A 519 3.04 28.78 20.07
N LEU A 520 3.04 27.50 19.67
CA LEU A 520 4.26 26.82 19.18
C LEU A 520 4.77 27.43 17.87
N ALA A 521 3.87 27.85 16.98
CA ALA A 521 4.22 28.52 15.73
C ALA A 521 5.10 29.76 15.95
N GLY A 522 4.83 30.56 16.99
CA GLY A 522 5.57 31.80 17.26
C GLY A 522 7.07 31.65 17.56
N ARG A 523 7.59 30.42 17.70
CA ARG A 523 9.03 30.14 17.82
C ARG A 523 9.76 29.99 16.48
N HIS A 524 9.04 29.51 15.48
CA HIS A 524 9.64 28.96 14.25
C HIS A 524 8.90 29.39 12.98
N LEU A 525 7.79 30.12 13.10
CA LEU A 525 6.85 30.45 12.03
C LEU A 525 6.25 31.84 12.27
N ASP A 526 6.91 32.86 11.74
CA ASP A 526 6.56 34.27 11.91
C ASP A 526 5.13 34.56 11.45
N ARG A 527 4.63 33.78 10.48
CA ARG A 527 3.33 33.95 9.83
C ARG A 527 2.20 33.12 10.43
N GLY A 528 2.47 32.40 11.52
CA GLY A 528 1.52 31.55 12.24
C GLY A 528 1.14 30.25 11.51
N THR A 529 0.15 29.55 12.08
CA THR A 529 -0.36 28.27 11.56
C THR A 529 -1.85 28.36 11.27
N THR A 530 -2.30 27.79 10.16
CA THR A 530 -3.72 27.65 9.83
C THR A 530 -4.07 26.18 9.64
N PHE A 531 -5.12 25.71 10.33
CA PHE A 531 -5.56 24.32 10.26
C PHE A 531 -6.81 24.18 9.38
N PHE A 532 -6.77 23.28 8.41
CA PHE A 532 -7.90 22.86 7.60
C PHE A 532 -8.25 21.40 7.89
N ALA A 533 -9.52 21.06 7.78
CA ALA A 533 -9.98 19.68 7.98
C ALA A 533 -10.94 19.25 6.87
N ILE A 534 -10.76 18.05 6.35
CA ILE A 534 -11.71 17.35 5.50
C ILE A 534 -12.27 16.19 6.33
N THR A 535 -13.49 16.37 6.84
CA THR A 535 -14.16 15.43 7.76
C THR A 535 -15.68 15.49 7.54
N GLY A 536 -16.46 14.60 8.14
CA GLY A 536 -17.93 14.67 8.02
C GLY A 536 -18.50 15.88 8.76
N ALA A 537 -19.58 16.47 8.25
CA ALA A 537 -20.44 17.33 9.04
C ALA A 537 -21.35 16.50 9.98
N SER A 538 -21.89 17.12 11.03
CA SER A 538 -22.82 16.47 11.97
C SER A 538 -24.07 15.88 11.29
N ASP A 539 -24.47 16.46 10.17
CA ASP A 539 -25.70 16.14 9.44
C ASP A 539 -25.40 15.35 8.14
N SER A 540 -24.16 14.91 7.95
CA SER A 540 -23.69 14.17 6.78
C SER A 540 -23.75 12.65 6.98
N PRO A 541 -23.89 11.85 5.91
CA PRO A 541 -23.66 10.40 6.00
C PRO A 541 -22.20 10.04 6.33
N CYS A 542 -21.26 10.98 6.24
CA CYS A 542 -19.88 10.79 6.69
C CYS A 542 -19.73 11.03 8.20
N PRO A 543 -18.88 10.26 8.91
CA PRO A 543 -18.69 10.45 10.35
C PRO A 543 -18.16 11.84 10.68
N PRO A 544 -18.73 12.53 11.69
CA PRO A 544 -18.35 13.90 12.00
C PRO A 544 -16.99 13.97 12.71
N GLY A 545 -16.29 15.09 12.52
CA GLY A 545 -15.02 15.39 13.19
C GLY A 545 -15.06 16.67 14.02
N PRO A 546 -15.84 16.73 15.13
CA PRO A 546 -16.02 17.95 15.91
C PRO A 546 -14.73 18.52 16.48
N ARG A 547 -13.74 17.70 16.86
CA ARG A 547 -12.46 18.20 17.40
C ARG A 547 -11.63 18.86 16.32
N MET A 548 -11.58 18.26 15.13
CA MET A 548 -10.99 18.89 13.95
C MET A 548 -11.67 20.22 13.63
N ALA A 549 -13.01 20.26 13.65
CA ALA A 549 -13.76 21.47 13.35
C ALA A 549 -13.43 22.62 14.32
N GLU A 550 -13.34 22.33 15.61
CA GLU A 550 -12.98 23.32 16.63
C GLU A 550 -11.58 23.92 16.39
N VAL A 551 -10.60 23.10 16.04
CA VAL A 551 -9.23 23.56 15.76
C VAL A 551 -9.17 24.42 14.50
N THR A 552 -9.93 24.08 13.45
CA THR A 552 -10.02 24.93 12.25
C THR A 552 -10.59 26.31 12.61
N ARG A 553 -11.58 26.37 13.50
CA ARG A 553 -12.20 27.62 13.96
C ARG A 553 -11.21 28.50 14.74
N VAL A 554 -10.44 27.92 15.65
CA VAL A 554 -9.47 28.66 16.48
C VAL A 554 -8.29 29.18 15.66
N THR A 555 -7.82 28.41 14.68
CA THR A 555 -6.67 28.77 13.81
C THR A 555 -7.06 29.57 12.56
N GLY A 556 -8.35 29.85 12.37
CA GLY A 556 -8.87 30.63 11.25
C GLY A 556 -8.87 29.89 9.90
N GLY A 557 -8.83 28.56 9.90
CA GLY A 557 -9.00 27.77 8.69
C GLY A 557 -10.47 27.41 8.43
N ALA A 558 -10.70 26.28 7.78
CA ALA A 558 -12.03 25.82 7.43
C ALA A 558 -12.17 24.30 7.55
N THR A 559 -13.38 23.86 7.88
CA THR A 559 -13.79 22.46 7.78
C THR A 559 -14.53 22.26 6.48
N PHE A 560 -14.28 21.14 5.82
CA PHE A 560 -14.94 20.77 4.58
C PHE A 560 -15.47 19.34 4.63
N GLU A 561 -16.49 19.08 3.81
CA GLU A 561 -17.21 17.81 3.81
C GLU A 561 -16.41 16.68 3.14
N LEU A 562 -16.14 15.61 3.90
CA LEU A 562 -15.50 14.39 3.41
C LEU A 562 -16.32 13.70 2.31
N CYS A 563 -17.64 13.67 2.47
CA CYS A 563 -18.54 13.05 1.50
C CYS A 563 -18.75 13.87 0.22
N ALA A 564 -18.16 15.07 0.11
CA ALA A 564 -18.27 15.87 -1.10
C ALA A 564 -17.83 15.07 -2.35
N PRO A 565 -18.49 15.23 -3.49
CA PRO A 565 -18.16 14.49 -4.71
C PRO A 565 -16.76 14.84 -5.24
N ASP A 566 -16.28 16.05 -4.93
CA ASP A 566 -14.97 16.61 -5.30
C ASP A 566 -14.47 17.55 -4.19
N TRP A 567 -13.14 17.67 -4.06
CA TRP A 567 -12.44 18.50 -3.07
C TRP A 567 -11.66 19.67 -3.70
N SER A 568 -11.91 19.99 -4.98
CA SER A 568 -11.24 21.10 -5.67
C SER A 568 -11.43 22.45 -4.97
N ALA A 569 -12.62 22.73 -4.45
CA ALA A 569 -12.89 23.97 -3.69
C ALA A 569 -12.07 24.05 -2.40
N HIS A 570 -11.77 22.91 -1.78
CA HIS A 570 -10.96 22.81 -0.56
C HIS A 570 -9.50 23.15 -0.88
N ALA A 571 -8.98 22.62 -1.98
CA ALA A 571 -7.63 22.94 -2.49
C ALA A 571 -7.51 24.43 -2.83
N GLU A 572 -8.52 25.01 -3.47
CA GLU A 572 -8.58 26.45 -3.77
C GLU A 572 -8.56 27.32 -2.51
N ALA A 573 -9.32 26.94 -1.47
CA ALA A 573 -9.35 27.65 -0.21
C ALA A 573 -8.01 27.60 0.53
N ILE A 574 -7.35 26.42 0.54
CA ILE A 574 -6.01 26.27 1.12
C ILE A 574 -4.99 27.14 0.36
N ALA A 575 -4.98 27.08 -0.97
CA ALA A 575 -4.06 27.85 -1.79
C ALA A 575 -4.35 29.37 -1.71
N ALA A 576 -5.61 29.77 -1.57
CA ALA A 576 -5.99 31.16 -1.31
C ALA A 576 -5.39 31.63 0.02
N ARG A 577 -5.55 30.85 1.09
CA ARG A 577 -4.95 31.14 2.41
C ARG A 577 -3.43 31.18 2.35
N ALA A 578 -2.79 30.33 1.56
CA ALA A 578 -1.35 30.33 1.35
C ALA A 578 -0.84 31.60 0.64
N ALA A 579 -1.67 32.17 -0.23
CA ALA A 579 -1.35 33.37 -1.02
C ALA A 579 -1.66 34.69 -0.31
N GLU A 580 -2.37 34.65 0.81
CA GLU A 580 -2.70 35.84 1.61
C GLU A 580 -1.46 36.42 2.30
N THR A 581 -1.34 37.75 2.25
CA THR A 581 -0.35 38.47 3.04
C THR A 581 -0.81 38.49 4.51
N PRO A 582 0.01 37.98 5.46
CA PRO A 582 -0.31 38.05 6.88
C PRO A 582 -0.44 39.50 7.34
N THR A 583 -1.42 39.78 8.20
CA THR A 583 -1.56 41.10 8.84
C THR A 583 -0.93 41.16 10.22
N GLY A 584 -0.15 40.15 10.61
CA GLY A 584 0.52 40.14 11.90
C GLY A 584 1.59 39.07 12.00
N VAL A 585 2.36 39.16 13.07
CA VAL A 585 3.45 38.25 13.42
C VAL A 585 3.33 37.80 14.86
N LEU A 586 3.90 36.64 15.16
CA LEU A 586 4.01 36.11 16.51
C LEU A 586 5.41 36.42 17.06
N LEU A 587 5.47 36.94 18.28
CA LEU A 587 6.72 37.16 19.00
C LEU A 587 7.19 35.88 19.67
N ALA A 588 8.52 35.70 19.78
CA ALA A 588 9.11 34.53 20.42
C ALA A 588 8.76 34.42 21.92
N ALA A 589 8.50 35.54 22.59
CA ALA A 589 8.10 35.61 23.99
C ALA A 589 6.96 36.63 24.23
N PRO A 590 6.17 36.47 25.31
CA PRO A 590 5.26 37.52 25.76
C PRO A 590 6.03 38.81 26.02
N ALA A 591 5.48 39.94 25.60
CA ALA A 591 6.10 41.25 25.74
C ALA A 591 5.46 42.02 26.89
N GLU A 592 6.26 42.80 27.61
CA GLU A 592 5.72 43.82 28.50
C GLU A 592 5.09 44.93 27.65
N VAL A 593 3.77 45.11 27.75
CA VAL A 593 2.95 45.95 26.85
C VAL A 593 3.51 47.37 26.68
N GLY A 594 4.12 47.94 27.73
CA GLY A 594 4.71 49.29 27.70
C GLY A 594 6.08 49.41 27.03
N THR A 595 6.68 48.29 26.61
CA THR A 595 8.05 48.24 26.05
C THR A 595 8.08 47.96 24.55
N ILE A 596 6.93 47.69 23.95
CA ILE A 596 6.82 47.33 22.54
C ILE A 596 7.02 48.57 21.67
N ALA A 597 7.98 48.50 20.75
CA ALA A 597 8.19 49.48 19.70
C ALA A 597 8.33 48.75 18.36
N VAL A 598 7.57 49.19 17.36
CA VAL A 598 7.63 48.61 16.00
C VAL A 598 8.33 49.59 15.08
N SER A 599 9.24 49.11 14.24
CA SER A 599 9.89 49.91 13.20
C SER A 599 9.80 49.25 11.83
N VAL A 600 9.50 50.00 10.78
CA VAL A 600 9.46 49.51 9.39
C VAL A 600 10.58 50.20 8.61
N ALA A 601 11.47 49.42 8.01
CA ALA A 601 12.68 49.95 7.37
C ALA A 601 13.48 50.92 8.29
N GLY A 602 13.51 50.62 9.59
CA GLY A 602 14.19 51.42 10.61
C GLY A 602 13.46 52.72 11.01
N GLN A 603 12.26 52.99 10.51
CA GLN A 603 11.44 54.12 10.93
C GLN A 603 10.39 53.67 11.95
N PRO A 604 10.23 54.39 13.08
CA PRO A 604 9.26 54.01 14.11
C PRO A 604 7.82 54.12 13.57
N VAL A 605 7.00 53.13 13.93
CA VAL A 605 5.57 53.07 13.61
C VAL A 605 4.77 53.58 14.82
N ASP A 606 3.77 54.41 14.56
CA ASP A 606 2.86 54.91 15.61
C ASP A 606 2.15 53.72 16.31
N PRO A 607 2.13 53.66 17.66
CA PRO A 607 1.43 52.62 18.41
C PRO A 607 -0.04 52.42 18.05
N ILE A 608 -0.71 53.41 17.47
CA ILE A 608 -2.11 53.30 17.00
C ILE A 608 -2.22 52.43 15.74
N ALA A 609 -1.13 52.28 14.97
CA ALA A 609 -1.13 51.52 13.71
C ALA A 609 -0.98 50.00 13.90
N TYR A 610 -0.71 49.54 15.12
CA TYR A 610 -0.64 48.12 15.45
C TYR A 610 -1.34 47.81 16.79
N THR A 611 -1.59 46.54 17.04
CA THR A 611 -2.17 46.06 18.29
C THR A 611 -1.38 44.85 18.75
N TYR A 612 -0.96 44.86 20.03
CA TYR A 612 -0.41 43.69 20.67
C TYR A 612 -1.53 42.86 21.31
N VAL A 613 -1.67 41.61 20.88
CA VAL A 613 -2.61 40.64 21.43
C VAL A 613 -1.84 39.71 22.35
N GLU A 614 -1.87 40.01 23.63
CA GLU A 614 -1.07 39.37 24.68
C GLU A 614 -1.20 37.84 24.70
N ASP A 615 -2.43 37.30 24.70
CA ASP A 615 -2.70 35.86 24.74
C ASP A 615 -2.12 35.09 23.54
N ARG A 616 -1.94 35.79 22.42
CA ARG A 616 -1.37 35.23 21.19
C ARG A 616 0.08 35.63 20.96
N ARG A 617 0.64 36.51 21.80
CA ARG A 617 1.93 37.19 21.58
C ARG A 617 2.02 37.81 20.19
N ALA A 618 0.90 38.29 19.66
CA ALA A 618 0.84 38.71 18.27
C ALA A 618 0.90 40.22 18.14
N ILE A 619 1.68 40.72 17.19
CA ILE A 619 1.56 42.09 16.70
C ILE A 619 0.72 42.05 15.44
N THR A 620 -0.45 42.69 15.46
CA THR A 620 -1.37 42.78 14.32
C THR A 620 -1.46 44.20 13.80
N PHE A 621 -1.52 44.35 12.49
CA PHE A 621 -1.67 45.60 11.76
C PHE A 621 -3.03 45.62 11.04
N ALA A 622 -3.59 46.81 10.83
CA ALA A 622 -4.79 46.95 9.99
C ALA A 622 -4.50 46.57 8.52
N THR A 623 -3.28 46.84 8.06
CA THR A 623 -2.75 46.48 6.75
C THR A 623 -1.33 45.99 6.92
N SER A 624 -0.95 44.91 6.23
CA SER A 624 0.42 44.38 6.33
C SER A 624 1.46 45.45 6.00
N PRO A 625 2.50 45.63 6.84
CA PRO A 625 3.59 46.54 6.53
C PRO A 625 4.33 46.07 5.27
N ALA A 626 4.82 47.02 4.48
CA ALA A 626 5.61 46.74 3.29
C ALA A 626 7.09 46.55 3.68
N GLY A 627 7.65 45.39 3.35
CA GLY A 627 9.07 45.06 3.58
C GLY A 627 9.36 44.52 4.98
N VAL A 628 10.64 44.52 5.35
CA VAL A 628 11.13 44.04 6.64
C VAL A 628 10.81 45.05 7.74
N PHE A 629 10.28 44.57 8.86
CA PHE A 629 10.04 45.37 10.05
C PHE A 629 10.61 44.70 11.28
N SER A 630 10.91 45.48 12.31
CA SER A 630 11.39 45.00 13.60
C SER A 630 10.39 45.29 14.71
N VAL A 631 10.38 44.41 15.72
CA VAL A 631 9.66 44.61 16.98
C VAL A 631 10.69 44.57 18.10
N ASP A 632 10.89 45.71 18.74
CA ASP A 632 11.69 45.84 19.96
C ASP A 632 10.76 45.68 21.17
N TYR A 633 11.11 44.81 22.12
CA TYR A 633 10.32 44.62 23.34
C TYR A 633 11.15 44.03 24.47
N THR A 634 10.67 44.18 25.70
CA THR A 634 11.21 43.46 26.88
C THR A 634 10.32 42.26 27.16
N PRO A 635 10.88 41.03 27.25
CA PRO A 635 10.09 39.86 27.61
C PRO A 635 9.43 40.00 28.99
N ALA A 636 8.14 39.70 29.10
CA ALA A 636 7.38 39.82 30.33
C ALA A 636 7.74 38.70 31.32
N CYS A 637 8.25 39.07 32.49
CA CYS A 637 8.48 38.18 33.65
C CYS A 637 7.11 37.79 34.25
N ARG A 638 6.68 36.52 34.13
CA ARG A 638 5.37 36.02 34.54
C ARG A 638 5.42 34.75 35.36
#